data_AF-Q4TCE2-F1
#
_entry.id   AF-Q4TCE2-F1
#
_cell.length_a   1.000
_cell.length_b   1.000
_cell.length_c   1.000
_cell.angle_alpha   90.00
_cell.angle_beta   90.00
_cell.angle_gamma   90.00
#
_symmetry.space_group_name_H-M   'P 1'
#
loop_
_entity.id
_entity.type
_entity.pdbx_description
1 polymer ?
#
loop_
_entity_poly.entity_id
_entity_poly.type
_entity_poly.pdbx_seq_one_letter_code
_entity_poly.pdbx_strand_id
1 'polypeptide(L)'
;MEAQGKYDFMATGDTELSFRKGDILKVGHSESGASWFKAEMNGQEGYVPQNYIEIQTPRWFQENASRSAAEELLRHKGVGEFVIRGCQSSPGEFSISVRHESDVQHFKVMRDSRGQYFLWSEKFTSLNKLVDFYRTSSISKTREIYLNDG
;
A
#
# COMPACT_ATOMS: atom_id res chain seq x y z
N MET A 1 -4.37 -5.11 2.41
CA MET A 1 -3.07 -4.93 3.08
C MET A 1 -2.55 -6.30 3.43
N GLU A 2 -1.26 -6.47 3.62
CA GLU A 2 -0.71 -7.71 4.19
C GLU A 2 -0.57 -7.53 5.70
N ALA A 3 -0.69 -8.62 6.44
CA ALA A 3 -0.39 -8.64 7.87
C ALA A 3 0.36 -9.92 8.21
N GLN A 4 1.20 -9.87 9.24
CA GLN A 4 1.92 -11.02 9.74
C GLN A 4 1.33 -11.46 11.08
N GLY A 5 1.17 -12.77 11.29
CA GLY A 5 0.79 -13.33 12.58
C GLY A 5 1.86 -13.07 13.64
N LYS A 6 1.50 -12.40 14.74
CA LYS A 6 2.39 -12.19 15.90
C LYS A 6 2.40 -13.38 16.86
N TYR A 7 1.27 -14.07 16.94
CA TYR A 7 1.04 -15.24 17.78
C TYR A 7 0.26 -16.30 17.00
N ASP A 8 0.27 -17.53 17.51
CA ASP A 8 -0.63 -18.56 17.00
C ASP A 8 -2.07 -18.21 17.38
N PHE A 9 -2.99 -18.41 16.44
CA PHE A 9 -4.41 -18.25 16.64
C PHE A 9 -5.15 -19.47 16.09
N MET A 10 -5.88 -20.15 16.96
CA MET A 10 -6.73 -21.29 16.61
C MET A 10 -8.18 -20.81 16.61
N ALA A 11 -8.82 -20.91 15.45
CA ALA A 11 -10.23 -20.60 15.28
C ALA A 11 -11.08 -21.47 16.20
N THR A 12 -12.03 -20.84 16.88
CA THR A 12 -13.02 -21.46 17.76
C THR A 12 -14.40 -21.49 17.11
N GLY A 13 -14.64 -20.64 16.12
CA GLY A 13 -15.85 -20.59 15.30
C GLY A 13 -15.59 -20.87 13.82
N ASP A 14 -16.66 -21.13 13.08
CA ASP A 14 -16.68 -21.39 11.63
C ASP A 14 -16.43 -20.12 10.78
N THR A 15 -16.54 -18.94 11.39
CA THR A 15 -16.28 -17.65 10.74
C THR A 15 -14.84 -17.16 10.93
N GLU A 16 -14.04 -17.83 11.75
CA GLU A 16 -12.69 -17.41 12.12
C GLU A 16 -11.62 -18.13 11.28
N LEU A 17 -10.50 -17.44 11.04
CA LEU A 17 -9.39 -17.99 10.27
C LEU A 17 -8.21 -18.32 11.20
N SER A 18 -7.80 -19.59 11.25
CA SER A 18 -6.62 -20.01 12.01
C SER A 18 -5.33 -19.62 11.29
N PHE A 19 -4.30 -19.23 12.05
CA PHE A 19 -2.96 -18.97 11.52
C PHE A 19 -1.90 -19.18 12.61
N ARG A 20 -0.65 -19.30 12.20
CA ARG A 20 0.52 -19.39 13.09
C ARG A 20 1.28 -18.08 13.13
N LYS A 21 2.06 -17.91 14.20
CA LYS A 21 3.06 -16.85 14.28
C LYS A 21 3.98 -16.92 13.06
N GLY A 22 4.12 -15.79 12.37
CA GLY A 22 4.94 -15.63 11.17
C GLY A 22 4.17 -15.76 9.87
N ASP A 23 2.97 -16.33 9.86
CA ASP A 23 2.15 -16.46 8.65
C ASP A 23 1.77 -15.10 8.06
N ILE A 24 1.68 -15.02 6.74
CA ILE A 24 1.27 -13.81 6.01
C ILE A 24 -0.19 -13.94 5.59
N LEU A 25 -0.99 -12.97 6.02
CA LEU A 25 -2.42 -12.89 5.75
C LEU A 25 -2.72 -11.68 4.87
N LYS A 26 -3.64 -11.84 3.93
CA LYS A 26 -4.17 -10.73 3.15
C LYS A 26 -5.39 -10.17 3.87
N VAL A 27 -5.22 -9.01 4.47
CA VAL A 27 -6.25 -8.34 5.28
C VAL A 27 -7.01 -7.32 4.45
N GLY A 28 -8.33 -7.36 4.54
CA GLY A 28 -9.23 -6.39 3.91
C GLY A 28 -9.16 -5.01 4.56
N HIS A 29 -9.92 -4.06 4.00
CA HIS A 29 -10.17 -2.80 4.69
C HIS A 29 -11.12 -3.06 5.87
N SER A 30 -10.81 -2.52 7.03
CA SER A 30 -11.65 -2.60 8.23
C SER A 30 -11.82 -1.22 8.82
N GLU A 31 -12.95 -1.01 9.48
CA GLU A 31 -13.26 0.24 10.18
C GLU A 31 -12.26 0.50 11.32
N SER A 32 -11.93 1.77 11.52
CA SER A 32 -11.09 2.21 12.63
C SER A 32 -11.72 1.82 13.96
N GLY A 33 -11.02 1.01 14.76
CA GLY A 33 -11.48 0.54 16.06
C GLY A 33 -12.08 -0.88 16.07
N ALA A 34 -12.16 -1.55 14.92
CA ALA A 34 -12.62 -2.94 14.87
C ALA A 34 -11.62 -3.90 15.52
N SER A 35 -12.07 -4.74 16.46
CA SER A 35 -11.21 -5.73 17.13
C SER A 35 -10.87 -6.95 16.27
N TRP A 36 -11.56 -7.11 15.14
CA TRP A 36 -11.42 -8.24 14.22
C TRP A 36 -11.34 -7.75 12.78
N PHE A 37 -10.46 -8.36 12.00
CA PHE A 37 -10.30 -8.07 10.58
C PHE A 37 -10.67 -9.28 9.73
N LYS A 38 -11.33 -9.02 8.61
CA LYS A 38 -11.50 -10.04 7.57
C LYS A 38 -10.17 -10.25 6.85
N ALA A 39 -9.71 -11.49 6.83
CA ALA A 39 -8.45 -11.89 6.23
C ALA A 39 -8.63 -13.12 5.32
N GLU A 40 -7.68 -13.28 4.40
CA GLU A 40 -7.58 -14.41 3.49
C GLU A 40 -6.17 -15.02 3.61
N MET A 41 -6.10 -16.34 3.72
CA MET A 41 -4.84 -17.11 3.70
C MET A 41 -5.06 -18.44 2.99
N ASN A 42 -4.22 -18.79 2.02
CA ASN A 42 -4.31 -20.04 1.24
C ASN A 42 -5.70 -20.30 0.63
N GLY A 43 -6.39 -19.24 0.18
CA GLY A 43 -7.73 -19.33 -0.40
C GLY A 43 -8.86 -19.50 0.62
N GLN A 44 -8.57 -19.54 1.91
CA GLN A 44 -9.57 -19.53 2.99
C GLN A 44 -9.76 -18.12 3.52
N GLU A 45 -11.01 -17.69 3.66
CA GLU A 45 -11.38 -16.41 4.25
C GLU A 45 -11.97 -16.61 5.65
N GLY A 46 -11.69 -15.68 6.56
CA GLY A 46 -12.31 -15.62 7.87
C GLY A 46 -11.87 -14.40 8.66
N TYR A 47 -12.35 -14.29 9.89
CA TYR A 47 -11.99 -13.21 10.80
C TYR A 47 -10.76 -13.57 11.64
N VAL A 48 -9.87 -12.60 11.82
CA VAL A 48 -8.69 -12.70 12.70
C VAL A 48 -8.66 -11.55 13.69
N PRO A 49 -8.19 -11.76 14.93
CA PRO A 49 -8.15 -10.70 15.92
C PRO A 49 -7.02 -9.71 15.62
N GLN A 50 -7.32 -8.41 15.62
CA GLN A 50 -6.38 -7.34 15.27
C GLN A 50 -5.11 -7.40 16.14
N ASN A 51 -5.26 -7.68 17.44
CA ASN A 51 -4.14 -7.74 18.38
C ASN A 51 -3.22 -8.96 18.18
N TYR A 52 -3.60 -9.93 17.35
CA TYR A 52 -2.77 -11.10 17.02
C TYR A 52 -1.99 -10.95 15.71
N ILE A 53 -2.22 -9.87 14.96
CA ILE A 53 -1.53 -9.61 13.71
C ILE A 53 -0.80 -8.27 13.77
N GLU A 54 0.18 -8.12 12.89
CA GLU A 54 0.88 -6.87 12.62
C GLU A 54 0.63 -6.52 11.16
N ILE A 55 -0.08 -5.42 10.90
CA ILE A 55 -0.27 -4.95 9.53
C ILE A 55 1.10 -4.55 8.97
N GLN A 56 1.50 -5.22 7.90
CA GLN A 56 2.70 -4.93 7.16
C GLN A 56 2.39 -3.75 6.24
N THR A 57 2.67 -2.54 6.72
CA THR A 57 2.60 -1.34 5.89
C THR A 57 3.88 -1.27 5.07
N PRO A 58 3.81 -1.31 3.73
CA PRO A 58 5.00 -1.22 2.89
C PRO A 58 5.76 0.08 3.18
N ARG A 59 7.10 0.03 3.17
CA ARG A 59 7.94 1.22 3.45
C ARG A 59 7.67 2.39 2.51
N TRP A 60 7.26 2.09 1.29
CA TRP A 60 6.85 3.09 0.30
C TRP A 60 5.52 3.76 0.64
N PHE A 61 4.70 3.25 1.57
CA PHE A 61 3.44 3.89 1.98
C PHE A 61 3.63 4.73 3.23
N GLN A 62 3.64 6.05 3.06
CA GLN A 62 3.79 7.03 4.14
C GLN A 62 2.62 8.03 4.12
N GLU A 63 1.44 7.58 4.58
CA GLU A 63 0.19 8.35 4.53
C GLU A 63 0.31 9.77 5.10
N ASN A 64 1.06 9.94 6.19
CA ASN A 64 1.20 11.24 6.87
C ASN A 64 2.34 12.12 6.33
N ALA A 65 3.13 11.64 5.35
CA ALA A 65 4.26 12.40 4.82
C ALA A 65 3.80 13.61 3.99
N SER A 66 4.40 14.77 4.24
CA SER A 66 4.19 15.95 3.39
C SER A 66 4.92 15.80 2.06
N ARG A 67 4.61 16.69 1.11
CA ARG A 67 5.36 16.80 -0.15
C ARG A 67 6.84 17.09 0.11
N SER A 68 7.14 18.06 0.97
CA SER A 68 8.52 18.45 1.31
C SER A 68 9.27 17.33 2.04
N ALA A 69 8.60 16.56 2.91
CA ALA A 69 9.19 15.41 3.57
C ALA A 69 9.56 14.31 2.57
N ALA A 70 8.71 14.07 1.57
CA ALA A 70 9.01 13.13 0.49
C ALA A 70 10.17 13.61 -0.41
N GLU A 71 10.25 14.92 -0.70
CA GLU A 71 11.36 15.50 -1.45
C GLU A 71 12.69 15.35 -0.70
N GLU A 72 12.71 15.57 0.61
CA GLU A 72 13.89 15.38 1.47
C GLU A 72 14.30 13.90 1.51
N LEU A 73 13.35 13.01 1.75
CA LEU A 73 13.57 11.57 1.83
C LEU A 73 14.20 11.00 0.54
N LEU A 74 13.73 11.48 -0.61
CA LEU A 74 14.13 10.97 -1.92
C LEU A 74 15.35 11.69 -2.52
N ARG A 75 15.79 12.82 -1.94
CA ARG A 75 16.85 13.66 -2.53
C ARG A 75 18.15 12.88 -2.83
N HIS A 76 18.51 11.96 -1.95
CA HIS A 76 19.77 11.19 -2.03
C HIS A 76 19.57 9.74 -2.43
N LYS A 77 18.41 9.43 -3.04
CA LYS A 77 18.01 8.08 -3.42
C LYS A 77 18.28 7.79 -4.90
N GLY A 78 18.23 6.51 -5.26
CA GLY A 78 18.34 6.07 -6.65
C GLY A 78 17.12 6.51 -7.49
N VAL A 79 17.32 6.65 -8.80
CA VAL A 79 16.20 6.90 -9.72
C VAL A 79 15.17 5.77 -9.60
N GLY A 80 13.90 6.16 -9.51
CA GLY A 80 12.78 5.22 -9.36
C GLY A 80 12.41 4.87 -7.92
N GLU A 81 13.26 5.19 -6.92
CA GLU A 81 12.85 5.11 -5.52
C GLU A 81 11.67 6.06 -5.26
N PHE A 82 10.68 5.61 -4.50
CA PHE A 82 9.41 6.32 -4.38
C PHE A 82 8.76 6.19 -3.02
N VAL A 83 7.81 7.09 -2.76
CA VAL A 83 6.83 6.98 -1.68
C VAL A 83 5.45 7.39 -2.16
N ILE A 84 4.43 6.66 -1.73
CA ILE A 84 3.02 7.06 -1.77
C ILE A 84 2.70 7.76 -0.46
N ARG A 85 2.24 9.00 -0.55
CA ARG A 85 1.86 9.84 0.57
C ARG A 85 0.42 10.30 0.48
N GLY A 86 -0.20 10.55 1.62
CA GLY A 86 -1.52 11.19 1.69
C GLY A 86 -1.45 12.65 1.25
N CYS A 87 -2.56 13.17 0.78
CA CYS A 87 -2.72 14.59 0.47
C CYS A 87 -3.13 15.33 1.74
N GLN A 88 -2.21 16.13 2.29
CA GLN A 88 -2.47 16.91 3.51
C GLN A 88 -3.61 17.93 3.34
N SER A 89 -3.85 18.42 2.11
CA SER A 89 -4.96 19.33 1.80
C SER A 89 -6.26 18.63 1.39
N SER A 90 -6.25 17.32 1.16
CA SER A 90 -7.41 16.56 0.67
C SER A 90 -7.41 15.15 1.27
N PRO A 91 -8.00 14.97 2.46
CA PRO A 91 -8.06 13.68 3.14
C PRO A 91 -8.64 12.59 2.24
N GLY A 92 -7.94 11.45 2.15
CA GLY A 92 -8.32 10.32 1.30
C GLY A 92 -7.76 10.35 -0.13
N GLU A 93 -7.10 11.42 -0.55
CA GLU A 93 -6.33 11.45 -1.79
C GLU A 93 -4.86 11.07 -1.56
N PHE A 94 -4.24 10.42 -2.55
CA PHE A 94 -2.83 10.01 -2.49
C PHE A 94 -2.01 10.66 -3.60
N SER A 95 -0.70 10.73 -3.40
CA SER A 95 0.28 11.10 -4.43
C SER A 95 1.49 10.19 -4.36
N ILE A 96 2.02 9.80 -5.52
CA ILE A 96 3.29 9.10 -5.66
C ILE A 96 4.37 10.16 -5.87
N SER A 97 5.36 10.20 -4.99
CA SER A 97 6.57 10.99 -5.16
C SER A 97 7.69 10.04 -5.54
N VAL A 98 8.37 10.28 -6.66
CA VAL A 98 9.41 9.38 -7.18
C VAL A 98 10.66 10.17 -7.52
N ARG A 99 11.82 9.61 -7.19
CA ARG A 99 13.11 10.16 -7.54
C ARG A 99 13.35 10.04 -9.04
N HIS A 100 13.57 11.17 -9.69
CA HIS A 100 14.01 11.28 -11.07
C HIS A 100 15.48 11.77 -11.10
N GLU A 101 16.09 11.82 -12.28
CA GLU A 101 17.52 12.12 -12.45
C GLU A 101 17.96 13.40 -11.71
N SER A 102 17.18 14.47 -11.85
CA SER A 102 17.50 15.79 -11.32
C SER A 102 16.70 16.19 -10.07
N ASP A 103 15.53 15.61 -9.90
CA ASP A 103 14.48 16.14 -9.03
C ASP A 103 13.55 15.03 -8.53
N VAL A 104 12.52 15.41 -7.77
CA VAL A 104 11.45 14.51 -7.34
C VAL A 104 10.19 14.88 -8.09
N GLN A 105 9.61 13.92 -8.80
CA GLN A 105 8.35 14.10 -9.52
C GLN A 105 7.18 13.62 -8.66
N HIS A 106 6.03 14.29 -8.81
CA HIS A 106 4.83 13.95 -8.04
C HIS A 106 3.65 13.66 -8.96
N PHE A 107 3.04 12.51 -8.78
CA PHE A 107 1.88 12.04 -9.55
C PHE A 107 0.68 11.90 -8.61
N LYS A 108 -0.41 12.60 -8.91
CA LYS A 108 -1.66 12.46 -8.15
C LYS A 108 -2.27 11.09 -8.47
N VAL A 109 -2.60 10.33 -7.43
CA VAL A 109 -3.36 9.08 -7.59
C VAL A 109 -4.83 9.44 -7.58
N MET A 110 -5.50 9.19 -8.69
CA MET A 110 -6.93 9.38 -8.86
C MET A 110 -7.69 8.12 -8.45
N ARG A 111 -8.94 8.29 -8.05
CA ARG A 111 -9.86 7.20 -7.71
C ARG A 111 -11.19 7.42 -8.43
N ASP A 112 -11.70 6.38 -9.08
CA ASP A 112 -13.01 6.48 -9.75
C ASP A 112 -14.17 6.11 -8.80
N SER A 113 -15.40 6.21 -9.30
CA SER A 113 -16.60 5.91 -8.52
C SER A 113 -16.73 4.45 -8.08
N ARG A 114 -15.98 3.52 -8.71
CA ARG A 114 -15.89 2.11 -8.29
C ARG A 114 -14.76 1.89 -7.30
N GLY A 115 -14.07 2.96 -6.91
CA GLY A 115 -12.97 2.93 -5.97
C GLY A 115 -11.64 2.46 -6.57
N GLN A 116 -11.51 2.34 -7.89
CA GLN A 116 -10.29 1.89 -8.55
C GLN A 116 -9.27 3.03 -8.66
N TYR A 117 -8.00 2.73 -8.40
CA TYR A 117 -6.88 3.68 -8.41
C TYR A 117 -6.24 3.78 -9.79
N PHE A 118 -5.86 4.98 -10.21
CA PHE A 118 -5.17 5.21 -11.49
C PHE A 118 -4.38 6.53 -11.51
N LEU A 119 -3.39 6.62 -12.39
CA LEU A 119 -2.68 7.86 -12.74
C LEU A 119 -3.03 8.30 -14.17
N TRP A 120 -3.15 7.32 -15.07
CA TRP A 120 -3.38 7.51 -16.50
C TRP A 120 -4.60 6.70 -16.96
N SER A 121 -4.45 5.81 -17.96
CA SER A 121 -5.54 4.96 -18.46
C SER A 121 -5.78 3.73 -17.58
N GLU A 122 -4.71 3.11 -17.08
CA GLU A 122 -4.77 1.83 -16.37
C GLU A 122 -5.34 1.98 -14.96
N LYS A 123 -6.27 1.10 -14.60
CA LYS A 123 -7.02 1.12 -13.33
C LYS A 123 -6.76 -0.12 -12.49
N PHE A 124 -6.59 0.09 -11.19
CA PHE A 124 -6.18 -0.95 -10.26
C PHE A 124 -7.11 -1.04 -9.05
N THR A 125 -7.34 -2.26 -8.57
CA THR A 125 -8.20 -2.49 -7.39
C THR A 125 -7.50 -2.20 -6.05
N SER A 126 -6.18 -1.95 -6.07
CA SER A 126 -5.40 -1.61 -4.88
C SER A 126 -4.14 -0.82 -5.26
N LEU A 127 -3.57 -0.07 -4.30
CA LEU A 127 -2.29 0.62 -4.47
C LEU A 127 -1.14 -0.35 -4.74
N ASN A 128 -1.13 -1.54 -4.13
CA ASN A 128 -0.11 -2.57 -4.40
C ASN A 128 -0.08 -2.94 -5.88
N LYS A 129 -1.24 -3.25 -6.48
CA LYS A 129 -1.31 -3.59 -7.91
C LYS A 129 -0.87 -2.44 -8.82
N LEU A 130 -1.20 -1.21 -8.42
CA LEU A 130 -0.76 0.00 -9.12
C LEU A 130 0.77 0.12 -9.06
N VAL A 131 1.37 -0.06 -7.89
CA VAL A 131 2.83 -0.04 -7.69
C VAL A 131 3.48 -1.13 -8.53
N ASP A 132 2.99 -2.38 -8.43
CA ASP A 132 3.54 -3.52 -9.16
C ASP A 132 3.53 -3.29 -10.67
N PHE A 133 2.47 -2.69 -11.21
CA PHE A 133 2.42 -2.33 -12.62
C PHE A 133 3.51 -1.31 -13.01
N TYR A 134 3.71 -0.25 -12.22
CA TYR A 134 4.71 0.78 -12.53
C TYR A 134 6.15 0.39 -12.20
N ARG A 135 6.38 -0.82 -11.65
CA ARG A 135 7.73 -1.41 -11.59
C ARG A 135 8.23 -1.88 -12.95
N THR A 136 7.33 -2.24 -13.86
CA THR A 136 7.66 -2.74 -15.21
C THR A 136 7.16 -1.83 -16.33
N SER A 137 6.32 -0.85 -16.01
CA SER A 137 5.77 0.13 -16.94
C SER A 137 6.15 1.53 -16.47
N SER A 138 6.54 2.42 -17.39
CA SER A 138 6.94 3.78 -17.00
C SER A 138 5.79 4.53 -16.33
N ILE A 139 6.06 5.15 -15.17
CA ILE A 139 5.10 6.03 -14.50
C ILE A 139 4.95 7.38 -15.20
N SER A 140 5.96 7.81 -15.95
CA SER A 140 5.97 9.07 -16.69
C SER A 140 5.74 8.85 -18.19
N LYS A 141 5.06 9.81 -18.83
CA LYS A 141 4.77 9.81 -20.28
C LYS A 141 5.83 10.54 -21.11
N THR A 142 6.74 11.28 -20.47
CA THR A 142 7.72 12.13 -21.16
C THR A 142 9.14 11.57 -21.11
N ARG A 143 9.50 10.91 -20.00
CA ARG A 143 10.77 10.21 -19.80
C ARG A 143 10.51 8.91 -19.07
N GLU A 144 11.32 7.90 -19.34
CA GLU A 144 11.13 6.57 -18.78
C GLU A 144 11.57 6.53 -17.31
N ILE A 145 10.66 6.13 -16.41
CA ILE A 145 10.92 5.99 -14.98
C ILE A 145 10.10 4.82 -14.45
N TYR A 146 10.76 3.86 -13.83
CA TYR A 146 10.13 2.71 -13.18
C TYR A 146 10.22 2.82 -11.67
N LEU A 147 9.18 2.41 -10.97
CA LEU A 147 9.20 2.35 -9.51
C LEU A 147 10.11 1.22 -9.04
N ASN A 148 10.88 1.45 -7.98
CA ASN A 148 11.63 0.43 -7.28
C ASN A 148 11.71 0.72 -5.78
N ASP A 149 12.00 -0.31 -4.99
CA ASP A 149 11.97 -0.22 -3.52
C ASP A 149 13.29 0.30 -2.91
N GLY A 150 14.29 0.62 -3.74
CA GLY A 150 15.66 0.95 -3.33
C GLY A 150 16.57 -0.26 -3.13
#